data_AF-A0ABD0QXN3-F1
#
_entry.id   AF-A0ABD0QXN3-F1
#
_cell.length_a   1.000
_cell.length_b   1.000
_cell.length_c   1.000
_cell.angle_alpha   90.00
_cell.angle_beta   90.00
_cell.angle_gamma   90.00
#
_symmetry.space_group_name_H-M   'P 1'
#
loop_
_entity.id
_entity.type
_entity.pdbx_description
1 polymer ?
#
loop_
_entity_poly.entity_id
_entity_poly.type
_entity_poly.pdbx_seq_one_letter_code
_entity_poly.pdbx_strand_id
1 'polypeptide(L)'
;RLLGICPGPSLQLVTQLSPQGSLLEHIRQRRESLNPQRLLNWCVQIAKGMYYLEEQRMVHRNLAARNILLKSDFMVQIADYGIADLLYPDDKKYFFNEIK
;
A
#
# COMPACT_ATOMS: atom_id res chain seq x y z
N ARG A 1 6.37 -0.17 -4.99
CA ARG A 1 7.05 0.86 -5.82
C ARG A 1 6.58 0.71 -7.26
N LEU A 2 6.12 1.80 -7.87
CA LEU A 2 5.82 1.89 -9.30
C LEU A 2 7.15 1.86 -10.08
N LEU A 3 7.23 0.97 -11.06
CA LEU A 3 8.38 0.84 -11.97
C LEU A 3 8.15 1.65 -13.25
N GLY A 4 6.90 1.75 -13.69
CA GLY A 4 6.52 2.54 -14.86
C GLY A 4 5.04 2.45 -15.16
N ILE A 5 4.65 3.14 -16.23
CA ILE A 5 3.32 3.08 -16.80
C ILE A 5 3.42 2.64 -18.26
N CYS A 6 2.43 1.89 -18.74
CA CYS A 6 2.27 1.59 -20.16
C CYS A 6 0.94 2.21 -20.62
N PRO A 7 1.00 3.32 -21.39
CA PRO A 7 -0.19 3.94 -21.97
C PRO A 7 -0.82 3.05 -23.06
N GLY A 8 -2.15 3.10 -23.19
CA GLY A 8 -2.89 2.34 -24.20
C GLY A 8 -4.40 2.56 -24.06
N PRO A 9 -5.24 1.72 -24.69
CA PRO A 9 -6.70 1.77 -24.53
C PRO A 9 -7.15 1.69 -23.05
N SER A 10 -6.35 1.04 -22.21
CA SER A 10 -6.42 1.12 -20.76
C SER A 10 -5.03 1.45 -20.20
N LEU A 11 -4.99 2.28 -19.15
CA LEU A 11 -3.74 2.59 -18.45
C LEU A 11 -3.27 1.36 -17.67
N GLN A 12 -2.03 0.93 -17.90
CA GLN A 12 -1.42 -0.18 -17.17
C GLN A 12 -0.32 0.33 -16.24
N LEU A 13 -0.35 -0.11 -15.00
CA LEU A 13 0.66 0.20 -13.99
C LEU A 13 1.63 -0.98 -13.86
N VAL A 14 2.92 -0.71 -13.98
CA VAL A 14 3.98 -1.73 -13.83
C VAL A 14 4.59 -1.59 -12.46
N THR A 15 4.47 -2.61 -11.63
CA THR A 15 5.02 -2.64 -10.26
C THR A 15 5.87 -3.87 -10.03
N GLN A 16 6.68 -3.85 -8.97
CA GLN A 16 7.41 -5.05 -8.53
C GLN A 16 6.42 -6.18 -8.15
N LEU A 17 6.66 -7.39 -8.66
CA LEU A 17 5.91 -8.59 -8.28
C LEU A 17 6.19 -8.96 -6.81
N SER A 18 5.13 -9.24 -6.05
CA SER A 18 5.20 -9.78 -4.69
C SER A 18 4.66 -11.21 -4.70
N PRO A 19 5.52 -12.25 -4.75
CA PRO A 19 5.08 -13.62 -5.01
C PRO A 19 4.22 -14.22 -3.89
N GLN A 20 4.27 -13.65 -2.69
CA GLN A 20 3.46 -14.07 -1.55
C GLN A 20 2.07 -13.41 -1.50
N GLY A 21 1.74 -12.56 -2.47
CA GLY A 21 0.43 -11.92 -2.56
C GLY A 21 0.16 -10.92 -1.44
N SER A 22 -1.12 -10.76 -1.12
CA SER A 22 -1.59 -9.79 -0.14
C SER A 22 -1.51 -10.30 1.30
N LEU A 23 -1.36 -9.38 2.26
CA LEU A 23 -1.37 -9.68 3.69
C LEU A 23 -2.70 -10.27 4.13
N LEU A 24 -3.81 -9.82 3.52
CA LEU A 24 -5.13 -10.38 3.77
C LEU A 24 -5.19 -11.88 3.46
N GLU A 25 -4.73 -12.28 2.27
CA GLU A 25 -4.72 -13.69 1.86
C GLU A 25 -3.76 -14.50 2.72
N HIS A 26 -2.57 -13.97 2.97
CA HIS A 26 -1.56 -14.63 3.81
C HIS A 26 -2.09 -14.91 5.23
N ILE A 27 -2.75 -13.93 5.85
CA ILE A 27 -3.33 -14.11 7.19
C ILE A 27 -4.44 -15.16 7.20
N ARG A 28 -5.31 -15.14 6.18
CA ARG A 28 -6.40 -16.13 6.06
C ARG A 28 -5.86 -17.54 5.88
N GLN A 29 -4.82 -17.72 5.07
CA GLN A 29 -4.25 -19.04 4.78
C GLN A 29 -3.43 -19.61 5.95
N ARG A 30 -2.81 -18.75 6.77
CA ARG A 30 -1.85 -19.17 7.81
C ARG A 30 -2.26 -18.87 9.24
N ARG A 31 -3.53 -18.53 9.48
CA ARG A 31 -4.08 -18.05 10.76
C ARG A 31 -3.54 -18.78 11.99
N GLU A 32 -3.53 -20.10 11.99
CA GLU A 32 -3.14 -20.95 13.12
C GLU A 32 -1.63 -20.94 13.42
N SER A 33 -0.80 -20.48 12.48
CA SER A 33 0.66 -20.50 12.56
C SER A 33 1.30 -19.13 12.77
N LEU A 34 0.47 -18.07 12.86
CA LEU A 34 0.97 -16.70 12.94
C LEU A 34 1.41 -16.34 14.35
N ASN A 35 2.69 -16.03 14.47
CA ASN A 35 3.27 -15.53 15.70
C ASN A 35 2.77 -14.08 15.97
N PRO A 36 2.26 -13.76 17.17
CA PRO A 36 1.83 -12.40 17.53
C PRO A 36 2.91 -11.32 17.34
N GLN A 37 4.18 -11.64 17.60
CA GLN A 37 5.30 -10.73 17.36
C GLN A 37 5.44 -10.38 15.88
N ARG A 38 5.14 -11.32 14.98
CA ARG A 38 5.17 -11.08 13.53
C ARG A 38 4.08 -10.11 13.10
N LEU A 39 2.88 -10.24 13.68
CA LEU A 39 1.78 -9.31 13.46
C LEU A 39 2.15 -7.89 13.90
N LEU A 40 2.72 -7.74 15.11
CA LEU A 40 3.19 -6.45 15.61
C LEU A 40 4.28 -5.84 14.71
N ASN A 41 5.24 -6.65 14.24
CA ASN A 41 6.28 -6.20 13.33
C ASN A 41 5.71 -5.70 11.99
N TRP A 42 4.68 -6.37 11.44
CA TRP A 42 3.99 -5.90 10.25
C TRP A 42 3.24 -4.58 10.50
N CYS A 43 2.56 -4.43 11.64
CA CYS A 43 1.91 -3.17 12.01
C CYS A 43 2.91 -2.00 12.03
N VAL A 44 4.09 -2.21 12.64
CA VAL A 44 5.16 -1.19 12.67
C VAL A 44 5.64 -0.84 11.26
N GLN A 45 5.84 -1.83 10.39
CA GLN A 45 6.28 -1.59 9.01
C GLN A 45 5.22 -0.81 8.20
N ILE A 46 3.95 -1.17 8.35
CA ILE A 46 2.84 -0.46 7.70
C ILE A 46 2.75 0.97 8.20
N ALA A 47 2.85 1.19 9.52
CA ALA A 47 2.85 2.52 10.11
C ALA A 47 4.01 3.38 9.60
N LYS A 48 5.24 2.82 9.54
CA LYS A 48 6.40 3.51 8.95
C LYS A 48 6.19 3.87 7.49
N GLY A 49 5.60 2.97 6.70
CA GLY A 49 5.28 3.23 5.31
C GLY A 49 4.22 4.33 5.13
N MET A 50 3.20 4.35 5.98
CA MET A 50 2.16 5.40 5.97
C MET A 50 2.70 6.75 6.41
N TYR A 51 3.56 6.77 7.43
CA TYR A 51 4.28 7.97 7.85
C TYR A 51 5.15 8.53 6.72
N TYR A 52 5.86 7.66 5.98
CA TYR A 52 6.59 8.09 4.78
C TYR A 52 5.65 8.71 3.73
N LEU A 53 4.48 8.11 3.46
CA LEU A 53 3.51 8.69 2.51
C LEU A 53 3.02 10.06 2.96
N GLU A 54 2.78 10.26 4.25
CA GLU A 54 2.44 11.55 4.85
C GLU A 54 3.56 12.58 4.63
N GLU A 55 4.83 12.25 4.89
CA GLU A 55 5.98 13.13 4.63
C GLU A 55 6.06 13.53 3.15
N GLN A 56 5.66 12.64 2.25
CA GLN A 56 5.59 12.91 0.80
C GLN A 56 4.29 13.60 0.37
N ARG A 57 3.44 14.05 1.32
CA ARG A 57 2.13 14.68 1.07
C ARG A 57 1.22 13.84 0.19
N MET A 58 1.31 12.52 0.32
CA MET A 58 0.59 11.55 -0.49
C MET A 58 -0.45 10.83 0.36
N VAL A 59 -1.73 11.07 0.07
CA VAL A 59 -2.82 10.37 0.75
C VAL A 59 -3.04 9.02 0.07
N HIS A 60 -2.95 7.92 0.80
CA HIS A 60 -3.16 6.59 0.22
C HIS A 60 -4.61 6.38 -0.27
N ARG A 61 -5.61 6.85 0.50
CA ARG A 61 -7.07 6.76 0.23
C ARG A 61 -7.66 5.34 0.12
N ASN A 62 -6.85 4.29 0.13
CA ASN A 62 -7.31 2.91 0.01
C ASN A 62 -6.45 1.97 0.89
N LEU A 63 -6.07 2.41 2.08
CA LEU A 63 -5.30 1.57 3.01
C LEU A 63 -6.18 0.44 3.52
N ALA A 64 -5.81 -0.80 3.21
CA ALA A 64 -6.47 -2.02 3.68
C ALA A 64 -5.50 -3.21 3.60
N ALA A 65 -5.74 -4.28 4.36
CA ALA A 65 -4.88 -5.47 4.35
C ALA A 65 -4.70 -6.13 2.97
N ARG A 66 -5.68 -5.96 2.05
CA ARG A 66 -5.57 -6.40 0.65
C ARG A 66 -4.52 -5.62 -0.16
N ASN A 67 -4.24 -4.38 0.24
CA ASN A 67 -3.29 -3.47 -0.40
C ASN A 67 -1.95 -3.41 0.34
N ILE A 68 -1.72 -4.36 1.25
CA ILE A 68 -0.42 -4.62 1.84
C ILE A 68 0.10 -5.90 1.21
N LEU A 69 1.28 -5.86 0.58
CA LEU A 69 1.89 -6.99 -0.10
C LEU A 69 3.04 -7.56 0.73
N LEU A 70 3.20 -8.89 0.73
CA LEU A 70 4.35 -9.54 1.35
C LEU A 70 5.51 -9.65 0.36
N LYS A 71 6.64 -9.03 0.70
CA LYS A 71 7.93 -9.28 0.03
C LYS A 71 8.61 -10.55 0.55
N SER A 72 8.42 -10.83 1.83
CA SER A 72 8.82 -12.06 2.51
C SER A 72 7.96 -12.25 3.76
N ASP A 73 8.11 -13.39 4.44
CA ASP A 73 7.43 -13.70 5.70
C ASP A 73 7.64 -12.63 6.79
N PHE A 74 8.71 -11.83 6.69
CA PHE A 74 9.06 -10.81 7.68
C PHE A 74 8.94 -9.38 7.15
N MET A 75 8.66 -9.20 5.86
CA MET A 75 8.66 -7.88 5.22
C MET A 75 7.37 -7.63 4.44
N VAL A 76 6.66 -6.57 4.84
CA VAL A 76 5.45 -6.08 4.17
C VAL A 76 5.70 -4.73 3.50
N GLN A 77 4.95 -4.44 2.45
CA GLN A 77 5.03 -3.17 1.75
C GLN A 77 3.62 -2.69 1.39
N ILE A 78 3.39 -1.39 1.51
CA ILE A 78 2.18 -0.73 1.04
C ILE A 78 2.16 -0.74 -0.49
N ALA A 79 0.99 -1.03 -1.07
CA ALA A 79 0.70 -0.99 -2.49
C ALA A 79 -0.50 -0.09 -2.78
N ASP A 80 -0.78 0.18 -4.07
CA ASP A 80 -1.96 0.90 -4.55
C ASP A 80 -2.20 2.30 -3.95
N TYR A 81 -1.14 2.93 -3.42
CA TYR A 81 -1.14 4.33 -3.05
C TYR A 81 -1.14 5.22 -4.32
N GLY A 82 -1.85 6.34 -4.28
CA GLY A 82 -1.94 7.29 -5.41
C GLY A 82 -2.83 6.83 -6.57
N ILE A 83 -3.33 5.59 -6.60
CA ILE A 83 -4.25 5.11 -7.64
C ILE A 83 -5.62 5.79 -7.53
N ALA A 84 -6.10 6.05 -6.31
CA ALA A 84 -7.38 6.74 -6.11
C ALA A 84 -7.39 8.11 -6.81
N ASP A 85 -6.28 8.84 -6.77
CA ASP A 85 -6.17 10.16 -7.41
C ASP A 85 -6.13 10.10 -8.94
N LEU A 86 -5.84 8.92 -9.52
CA LEU A 86 -5.90 8.68 -10.97
C LEU A 86 -7.32 8.33 -11.45
N LEU A 87 -8.17 7.78 -10.57
CA LEU A 87 -9.48 7.24 -10.91
C LEU A 87 -10.65 8.21 -10.67
N TYR A 88 -10.47 9.20 -9.77
CA TYR A 88 -11.50 10.17 -9.44
C TYR A 88 -11.05 11.57 -9.87
N PRO A 89 -11.50 12.07 -11.04
CA PRO A 89 -11.17 13.42 -11.51
C PRO A 89 -11.75 14.53 -10.61
N ASP A 90 -12.76 14.25 -9.77
CA ASP A 90 -13.65 15.31 -9.28
C ASP A 90 -13.74 15.56 -7.76
N ASP A 91 -13.10 14.78 -6.88
CA ASP A 91 -13.19 15.08 -5.45
C ASP A 91 -11.95 15.77 -4.94
N LYS A 92 -12.05 17.11 -4.93
CA LYS A 92 -11.30 18.09 -4.13
C LYS A 92 -9.93 17.56 -3.68
N LYS A 93 -8.88 18.04 -4.33
CA LYS A 93 -7.52 18.00 -3.77
C LYS A 93 -7.57 18.58 -2.36
N TYR A 94 -7.72 17.72 -1.34
CA TYR A 94 -7.55 18.06 0.06
C TYR A 94 -6.05 18.30 0.26
N PHE A 95 -5.59 19.45 -0.23
CA PHE A 95 -4.32 20.01 0.18
C PHE A 95 -4.46 20.30 1.68
N PHE A 96 -3.78 19.51 2.50
CA PHE A 96 -3.43 19.98 3.84
C PHE A 96 -2.43 21.13 3.62
N ASN A 97 -2.96 22.34 3.48
CA ASN A 97 -2.18 23.55 3.66
C ASN A 97 -2.08 23.77 5.17
N GLU A 98 -0.93 23.45 5.75
CA GLU A 98 -0.52 24.14 6.96
C GLU A 98 -0.24 25.58 6.56
N ILE A 99 -1.18 26.48 6.88
CA ILE A 99 -0.92 27.91 6.90
C ILE A 99 -0.02 28.13 8.12
N LYS A 100 1.25 28.47 7.87
CA LYS A 100 2.08 29.22 8.81
C LYS A 100 1.99 30.69 8.46
#